data_AF-A0A2A3HL08-F1
#
_entry.id   AF-A0A2A3HL08-F1
#
_cell.length_a   1.000
_cell.length_b   1.000
_cell.length_c   1.000
_cell.angle_alpha   90.00
_cell.angle_beta   90.00
_cell.angle_gamma   90.00
#
_symmetry.space_group_name_H-M   'P 1'
#
loop_
_entity.id
_entity.type
_entity.pdbx_description
1 polymer ?
#
loop_
_entity_poly.entity_id
_entity_poly.type
_entity_poly.pdbx_seq_one_letter_code
_entity_poly.pdbx_strand_id
1 'polypeptide(L)'
;MKELYQKLRSFNGKNYGLYKSLGGKSWPFGDFTLEFIHVQGDPFAPASRLKFSAPLDLLGIPVEWGNFSVKRLALADFLLRKLASEIASRAEEGEGKFPVSVLVPGEEVLVRNALWVGGPSENAGKAMVEVVLSVDLPGEKRQIDVPAAMELLTSLIPDLLMALYLNAETEKKKALDCIESLEVREALLLETQKRGFVAFVPNGAVLPRESGTSDLPKKGAIPFQSPKELLQTFEVCGKQISGMAIPKGITVIAGGAYHGKSTLLSALESAVVPHILGDGREWVVSDPSAMRIAAEPGRLVKGTRIAPFVRELPFGVSTESFETSSASGSTSEAANVMEALEFGTRTLYIDEDASAVNFLIRDSRMRELVGERDEPLIPLSDRIAELKSLGINMVLVVGACGDYLKVADTVLVMKNYEPFCETVKAKEIAARSPEQCPLQKSPPFGNFECRKLPQLSEALLPGIKTRNAFERQVKVRLRGSELSIGYVRADLRAIFPKAETAKLSGLGLFLLNLLQNAENVPANEAIRKLHEQIRNVGFRRLPQGFSKDSALPRMEEIASALLRMAMEN
;
A
#
# COMPACT_ATOMS: atom_id res chain seq x y z
N MET A 1 -6.19 23.05 29.94
CA MET A 1 -4.80 22.81 30.40
C MET A 1 -4.68 22.89 31.92
N LYS A 2 -5.28 23.92 32.56
CA LYS A 2 -5.29 24.08 34.02
C LYS A 2 -5.78 22.84 34.79
N GLU A 3 -6.83 22.18 34.33
CA GLU A 3 -7.36 20.97 34.97
C GLU A 3 -6.38 19.79 34.92
N LEU A 4 -5.75 19.55 33.76
CA LEU A 4 -4.72 18.52 33.61
C LEU A 4 -3.53 18.81 34.53
N TYR A 5 -3.08 20.07 34.58
CA TYR A 5 -2.01 20.52 35.47
C TYR A 5 -2.33 20.24 36.94
N GLN A 6 -3.54 20.60 37.40
CA GLN A 6 -3.99 20.30 38.77
C GLN A 6 -4.06 18.80 39.03
N LYS A 7 -4.51 18.01 38.05
CA LYS A 7 -4.54 16.55 38.17
C LYS A 7 -3.13 15.96 38.32
N LEU A 8 -2.18 16.38 37.49
CA LEU A 8 -0.78 15.93 37.56
C LEU A 8 -0.14 16.31 38.90
N ARG A 9 -0.40 17.52 39.41
CA ARG A 9 0.09 17.95 40.74
C ARG A 9 -0.36 17.01 41.87
N SER A 10 -1.56 16.42 41.75
CA SER A 10 -2.07 15.44 42.72
C SER A 10 -1.34 14.09 42.71
N PHE A 11 -0.49 13.84 41.71
CA PHE A 11 0.26 12.58 41.55
C PHE A 11 1.60 12.57 42.30
N ASN A 12 1.94 13.63 43.03
CA ASN A 12 3.22 13.69 43.74
C ASN A 12 3.37 12.52 44.72
N GLY A 13 4.50 11.80 44.63
CA GLY A 13 4.77 10.59 45.42
C GLY A 13 3.85 9.39 45.12
N LYS A 14 3.08 9.42 44.02
CA LYS A 14 2.20 8.31 43.63
C LYS A 14 2.92 7.33 42.69
N ASN A 15 2.42 6.09 42.73
CA ASN A 15 2.91 5.00 41.92
C ASN A 15 2.58 5.23 40.43
N TYR A 16 3.46 4.78 39.54
CA TYR A 16 3.43 5.05 38.10
C TYR A 16 2.09 4.69 37.44
N GLY A 17 1.48 3.58 37.88
CA GLY A 17 0.19 3.11 37.36
C GLY A 17 -0.97 4.10 37.49
N LEU A 18 -0.83 5.15 38.34
CA LEU A 18 -1.85 6.19 38.49
C LEU A 18 -2.04 7.03 37.23
N TYR A 19 -1.07 7.07 36.31
CA TYR A 19 -1.24 7.70 34.99
C TYR A 19 -2.47 7.15 34.24
N LYS A 20 -2.85 5.88 34.45
CA LYS A 20 -4.04 5.28 33.82
C LYS A 20 -5.33 6.02 34.16
N SER A 21 -5.37 6.77 35.26
CA SER A 21 -6.51 7.61 35.62
C SER A 21 -6.70 8.85 34.73
N LEU A 22 -5.72 9.17 33.87
CA LEU A 22 -5.83 10.21 32.84
C LEU A 22 -6.63 9.72 31.61
N GLY A 23 -6.72 8.40 31.42
CA GLY A 23 -7.48 7.78 30.34
C GLY A 23 -9.00 7.89 30.51
N GLY A 24 -9.72 7.74 29.40
CA GLY A 24 -11.19 7.76 29.38
C GLY A 24 -11.82 9.14 29.61
N LYS A 25 -11.03 10.21 29.49
CA LYS A 25 -11.47 11.60 29.61
C LYS A 25 -10.86 12.45 28.49
N SER A 26 -11.61 13.45 28.05
CA SER A 26 -11.14 14.51 27.15
C SER A 26 -10.75 15.72 27.99
N TRP A 27 -9.56 16.25 27.75
CA TRP A 27 -8.97 17.35 28.48
C TRP A 27 -8.91 18.59 27.58
N PRO A 28 -9.54 19.72 27.94
CA PRO A 28 -9.35 20.97 27.21
C PRO A 28 -7.87 21.35 27.22
N PHE A 29 -7.30 21.68 26.06
CA PHE A 29 -5.85 21.81 25.89
C PHE A 29 -5.50 23.00 24.97
N GLY A 30 -5.98 24.19 25.35
CA GLY A 30 -5.87 25.38 24.49
C GLY A 30 -6.83 25.24 23.32
N ASP A 31 -6.33 25.42 22.11
CA ASP A 31 -7.08 25.20 20.86
C ASP A 31 -7.30 23.71 20.54
N PHE A 32 -6.62 22.83 21.27
CA PHE A 32 -6.74 21.38 21.14
C PHE A 32 -7.60 20.78 22.25
N THR A 33 -8.13 19.59 21.97
CA THR A 33 -8.64 18.64 22.96
C THR A 33 -7.70 17.45 23.05
N LEU A 34 -7.24 17.12 24.25
CA LEU A 34 -6.34 15.99 24.51
C LEU A 34 -7.11 14.77 25.03
N GLU A 35 -6.85 13.61 24.46
CA GLU A 35 -7.31 12.31 24.93
C GLU A 35 -6.15 11.33 25.11
N PHE A 36 -6.10 10.64 26.24
CA PHE A 36 -5.15 9.55 26.49
C PHE A 36 -5.76 8.24 25.98
N ILE A 37 -5.37 7.83 24.77
CA ILE A 37 -5.87 6.62 24.10
C ILE A 37 -5.26 5.37 24.74
N HIS A 38 -3.95 5.41 24.96
CA HIS A 38 -3.22 4.38 25.68
C HIS A 38 -2.29 5.03 26.68
N VAL A 39 -2.19 4.45 27.87
CA VAL A 39 -1.28 4.89 28.91
C VAL A 39 -0.39 3.74 29.31
N GLN A 40 0.92 3.97 29.23
CA GLN A 40 1.92 2.96 29.50
C GLN A 40 1.86 2.47 30.96
N GLY A 41 2.10 1.17 31.15
CA GLY A 41 1.97 0.53 32.47
C GLY A 41 3.11 0.83 33.42
N ASP A 42 4.29 1.09 32.86
CA ASP A 42 5.55 1.38 33.52
C ASP A 42 6.47 2.18 32.56
N PRO A 43 7.57 2.78 33.03
CA PRO A 43 8.46 3.59 32.19
C PRO A 43 9.14 2.85 31.02
N PHE A 44 9.20 1.51 31.04
CA PHE A 44 9.85 0.70 30.01
C PHE A 44 8.85 0.04 29.05
N ALA A 45 7.55 0.16 29.33
CA ALA A 45 6.49 -0.31 28.45
C ALA A 45 6.42 0.53 27.17
N PRO A 46 5.73 0.05 26.11
CA PRO A 46 5.48 0.87 24.93
C PRO A 46 4.84 2.22 25.28
N ALA A 47 5.30 3.27 24.60
CA ALA A 47 4.91 4.65 24.82
C ALA A 47 3.40 4.86 24.94
N SER A 48 3.01 5.86 25.74
CA SER A 48 1.61 6.29 25.82
C SER A 48 1.16 6.92 24.51
N ARG A 49 -0.11 6.74 24.13
CA ARG A 49 -0.68 7.26 22.88
C ARG A 49 -1.63 8.40 23.24
N LEU A 50 -1.25 9.62 22.87
CA LEU A 50 -2.01 10.83 23.15
C LEU A 50 -2.57 11.37 21.84
N LYS A 51 -3.88 11.52 21.76
CA LYS A 51 -4.59 12.10 20.63
C LYS A 51 -4.91 13.56 20.92
N PHE A 52 -4.58 14.46 20.00
CA PHE A 52 -4.93 15.87 20.06
C PHE A 52 -5.83 16.19 18.87
N SER A 53 -6.94 16.87 19.13
CA SER A 53 -7.92 17.24 18.11
C SER A 53 -8.19 18.74 18.13
N ALA A 54 -8.15 19.41 16.98
CA ALA A 54 -8.46 20.84 16.85
C ALA A 54 -9.24 21.14 15.56
N PRO A 55 -10.17 22.11 15.57
CA PRO A 55 -10.75 22.67 14.34
C PRO A 55 -9.70 23.31 13.43
N LEU A 56 -9.86 23.19 12.11
CA LEU A 56 -8.90 23.72 11.12
C LEU A 56 -8.73 25.24 11.22
N ASP A 57 -9.84 25.96 11.44
CA ASP A 57 -9.88 27.43 11.53
C ASP A 57 -9.04 27.96 12.69
N LEU A 58 -9.00 27.25 13.83
CA LEU A 58 -8.14 27.62 14.96
C LEU A 58 -6.64 27.49 14.64
N LEU A 59 -6.28 26.61 13.71
CA LEU A 59 -4.89 26.39 13.29
C LEU A 59 -4.44 27.34 12.16
N GLY A 60 -5.27 28.33 11.80
CA GLY A 60 -5.00 29.24 10.68
C GLY A 60 -5.14 28.59 9.30
N ILE A 61 -5.77 27.40 9.23
CA ILE A 61 -5.93 26.61 8.01
C ILE A 61 -7.31 26.92 7.39
N PRO A 62 -7.37 27.25 6.08
CA PRO A 62 -8.64 27.44 5.40
C PRO A 62 -9.53 26.19 5.49
N VAL A 63 -10.77 26.37 5.94
CA VAL A 63 -11.75 25.27 6.09
C VAL A 63 -12.02 24.54 4.77
N GLU A 64 -11.85 25.24 3.64
CA GLU A 64 -11.99 24.73 2.27
C GLU A 64 -11.09 23.51 2.00
N TRP A 65 -9.94 23.45 2.66
CA TRP A 65 -8.95 22.38 2.50
C TRP A 65 -9.38 21.08 3.21
N GLY A 66 -10.38 21.16 4.08
CA GLY A 66 -11.02 20.01 4.73
C GLY A 66 -12.20 19.43 3.95
N ASN A 67 -12.64 20.03 2.83
CA ASN A 67 -13.93 19.68 2.21
C ASN A 67 -13.89 18.45 1.28
N PHE A 68 -12.74 18.14 0.69
CA PHE A 68 -12.60 17.06 -0.29
C PHE A 68 -11.58 16.02 0.18
N SER A 69 -11.81 14.73 -0.11
CA SER A 69 -10.94 13.63 0.32
C SER A 69 -9.48 13.79 -0.12
N VAL A 70 -9.26 14.26 -1.35
CA VAL A 70 -7.91 14.52 -1.90
C VAL A 70 -7.21 15.62 -1.10
N LYS A 71 -7.88 16.76 -0.87
CA LYS A 71 -7.33 17.87 -0.07
C LYS A 71 -7.03 17.45 1.37
N ARG A 72 -7.95 16.71 1.99
CA ARG A 72 -7.77 16.16 3.35
C ARG A 72 -6.55 15.26 3.43
N LEU A 73 -6.37 14.38 2.44
CA LEU A 73 -5.23 13.46 2.39
C LEU A 73 -3.91 14.21 2.24
N ALA A 74 -3.82 15.15 1.28
CA ALA A 74 -2.61 15.96 1.07
C ALA A 74 -2.27 16.81 2.30
N LEU A 75 -3.28 17.48 2.89
CA LEU A 75 -3.10 18.29 4.08
C LEU A 75 -2.67 17.45 5.29
N ALA A 76 -3.27 16.26 5.47
CA ALA A 76 -2.89 15.37 6.55
C ALA A 76 -1.42 14.92 6.44
N ASP A 77 -1.00 14.53 5.24
CA ASP A 77 0.39 14.12 5.00
C ASP A 77 1.38 15.27 5.17
N PHE A 78 1.05 16.47 4.66
CA PHE A 78 1.87 17.68 4.83
C PHE A 78 2.07 18.04 6.31
N LEU A 79 0.99 18.12 7.09
CA LEU A 79 1.04 18.45 8.51
C LEU A 79 1.82 17.38 9.31
N LEU A 80 1.66 16.11 8.96
CA LEU A 80 2.37 15.00 9.62
C LEU A 80 3.88 15.13 9.39
N ARG A 81 4.31 15.41 8.16
CA ARG A 81 5.73 15.62 7.83
C ARG A 81 6.31 16.84 8.52
N LYS A 82 5.55 17.94 8.56
CA LYS A 82 5.98 19.16 9.26
C LYS A 82 6.21 18.88 10.75
N LEU A 83 5.27 18.20 11.40
CA LEU A 83 5.40 17.83 12.81
C LEU A 83 6.52 16.81 13.06
N ALA A 84 6.66 15.80 12.18
CA ALA A 84 7.73 14.81 12.28
C ALA A 84 9.12 15.47 12.15
N SER A 85 9.27 16.44 11.24
CA SER A 85 10.51 17.20 11.07
C SER A 85 10.83 18.05 12.29
N GLU A 86 9.84 18.71 12.90
CA GLU A 86 10.04 19.50 14.12
C GLU A 86 10.49 18.60 15.28
N ILE A 87 9.81 17.47 15.48
CA ILE A 87 10.18 16.49 16.52
C ILE A 87 11.59 15.95 16.29
N ALA A 88 11.97 15.65 15.05
CA ALA A 88 13.32 15.19 14.72
C ALA A 88 14.38 16.26 15.02
N SER A 89 14.15 17.52 14.64
CA SER A 89 15.07 18.63 14.93
C SER A 89 15.29 18.81 16.44
N ARG A 90 14.22 18.81 17.23
CA ARG A 90 14.32 18.91 18.71
C ARG A 90 15.01 17.70 19.33
N ALA A 91 14.85 16.52 18.74
CA ALA A 91 15.53 15.31 19.20
C ALA A 91 17.04 15.35 18.93
N GLU A 92 17.49 16.01 17.86
CA GLU A 92 18.91 16.18 17.54
C GLU A 92 19.61 17.24 18.42
N GLU A 93 18.88 18.26 18.86
CA GLU A 93 19.39 19.32 19.75
C GLU A 93 19.59 18.84 21.21
N GLY A 94 18.83 17.83 21.63
CA GLY A 94 18.82 17.33 23.01
C GLY A 94 19.84 16.23 23.28
N GLU A 95 20.28 16.13 24.53
CA GLU A 95 21.02 14.96 25.01
C GLU A 95 20.05 13.84 25.43
N GLY A 96 20.19 12.65 24.81
CA GLY A 96 19.44 11.46 25.18
C GLY A 96 18.19 11.19 24.32
N LYS A 97 17.33 10.27 24.78
CA LYS A 97 16.13 9.86 24.03
C LYS A 97 15.04 10.94 24.17
N PHE A 98 14.63 11.52 23.05
CA PHE A 98 13.52 12.47 23.04
C PHE A 98 12.20 11.77 23.44
N PRO A 99 11.43 12.32 24.40
CA PRO A 99 10.29 11.62 25.00
C PRO A 99 9.02 11.62 24.13
N VAL A 100 9.04 12.30 22.98
CA VAL A 100 7.91 12.40 22.05
C VAL A 100 8.31 11.85 20.69
N SER A 101 7.45 11.06 20.07
CA SER A 101 7.65 10.56 18.72
C SER A 101 6.32 10.54 17.97
N VAL A 102 6.41 10.60 16.65
CA VAL A 102 5.28 10.48 15.73
C VAL A 102 5.71 9.63 14.54
N LEU A 103 4.76 9.02 13.85
CA LEU A 103 5.02 8.29 12.61
C LEU A 103 5.72 9.20 11.59
N VAL A 104 6.87 8.74 11.09
CA VAL A 104 7.58 9.37 9.96
C VAL A 104 7.13 8.67 8.66
N PRO A 105 6.40 9.34 7.77
CA PRO A 105 5.93 8.73 6.53
C PRO A 105 7.05 8.62 5.47
N GLY A 106 7.02 7.57 4.66
CA GLY A 106 7.84 7.45 3.44
C GLY A 106 7.37 8.35 2.30
N GLU A 107 7.77 8.11 1.05
CA GLU A 107 7.43 8.97 -0.09
C GLU A 107 5.96 8.87 -0.55
N GLU A 108 5.27 7.79 -0.20
CA GLU A 108 3.86 7.58 -0.51
C GLU A 108 2.95 8.44 0.39
N VAL A 109 1.86 8.94 -0.17
CA VAL A 109 0.83 9.71 0.53
C VAL A 109 -0.36 8.79 0.81
N LEU A 110 -0.46 8.32 2.06
CA LEU A 110 -1.45 7.33 2.50
C LEU A 110 -2.32 7.86 3.64
N VAL A 111 -3.51 7.29 3.79
CA VAL A 111 -4.37 7.51 4.97
C VAL A 111 -3.71 6.88 6.20
N ARG A 112 -3.40 7.68 7.21
CA ARG A 112 -2.71 7.25 8.43
C ARG A 112 -3.51 7.61 9.67
N ASN A 113 -3.29 6.88 10.76
CA ASN A 113 -3.89 7.20 12.05
C ASN A 113 -3.07 8.20 12.90
N ALA A 114 -1.81 8.43 12.52
CA ALA A 114 -0.92 9.36 13.20
C ALA A 114 -1.32 10.82 13.00
N LEU A 115 -1.85 11.14 11.81
CA LEU A 115 -2.54 12.41 11.57
C LEU A 115 -3.66 12.21 10.56
N TRP A 116 -4.83 12.73 10.89
CA TRP A 116 -6.03 12.64 10.07
C TRP A 116 -6.72 14.00 10.00
N VAL A 117 -7.20 14.35 8.81
CA VAL A 117 -8.03 15.54 8.59
C VAL A 117 -9.43 15.08 8.24
N GLY A 118 -10.40 15.61 8.98
CA GLY A 118 -11.82 15.29 8.84
C GLY A 118 -12.62 16.32 8.11
N GLY A 119 -13.59 15.84 7.34
CA GLY A 119 -14.52 16.72 6.64
C GLY A 119 -15.55 17.33 7.60
N PRO A 120 -16.13 18.50 7.27
CA PRO A 120 -17.23 19.07 8.06
C PRO A 120 -18.45 18.15 8.16
N SER A 121 -18.73 17.39 7.09
CA SER A 121 -19.82 16.40 7.02
C SER A 121 -19.68 15.26 8.02
N GLU A 122 -18.46 14.98 8.48
CA GLU A 122 -18.16 13.90 9.42
C GLU A 122 -18.09 14.39 10.89
N ASN A 123 -17.94 15.70 11.11
CA ASN A 123 -17.55 16.26 12.40
C ASN A 123 -18.44 17.44 12.83
N ALA A 124 -19.76 17.20 12.88
CA ALA A 124 -20.75 18.16 13.38
C ALA A 124 -20.66 19.57 12.75
N GLY A 125 -20.25 19.65 11.47
CA GLY A 125 -20.19 20.89 10.70
C GLY A 125 -18.85 21.64 10.74
N LYS A 126 -17.78 21.09 11.34
CA LYS A 126 -16.44 21.70 11.32
C LYS A 126 -15.38 20.74 10.83
N ALA A 127 -14.46 21.18 9.97
CA ALA A 127 -13.31 20.36 9.61
C ALA A 127 -12.33 20.30 10.79
N MET A 128 -11.80 19.11 11.09
CA MET A 128 -10.96 18.85 12.27
C MET A 128 -9.63 18.22 11.87
N VAL A 129 -8.54 18.61 12.53
CA VAL A 129 -7.27 17.89 12.54
C VAL A 129 -7.23 17.01 13.78
N GLU A 130 -6.84 15.75 13.61
CA GLU A 130 -6.48 14.86 14.71
C GLU A 130 -5.05 14.37 14.52
N VAL A 131 -4.24 14.48 15.56
CA VAL A 131 -2.87 13.97 15.59
C VAL A 131 -2.70 13.02 16.77
N VAL A 132 -1.91 11.96 16.59
CA VAL A 132 -1.60 10.99 17.64
C VAL A 132 -0.08 10.93 17.84
N LEU A 133 0.34 11.26 19.06
CA LEU A 133 1.74 11.21 19.49
C LEU A 133 1.98 9.98 20.37
N SER A 134 3.17 9.43 20.23
CA SER A 134 3.74 8.44 21.13
C SER A 134 4.62 9.17 22.16
N VAL A 135 4.24 9.09 23.43
CA VAL A 135 4.80 9.89 24.53
C VAL A 135 5.29 9.00 25.66
N ASP A 136 6.58 9.06 25.95
CA ASP A 136 7.21 8.42 27.10
C ASP A 136 6.93 9.26 28.35
N LEU A 137 5.87 8.91 29.08
CA LEU A 137 5.50 9.57 30.33
C LEU A 137 6.59 9.40 31.41
N PRO A 138 7.09 10.50 32.01
CA PRO A 138 8.20 10.46 32.96
C PRO A 138 7.88 9.68 34.24
N GLY A 139 8.88 8.94 34.72
CA GLY A 139 8.83 8.28 36.01
C GLY A 139 10.14 7.59 36.36
N GLU A 140 10.49 7.63 37.65
CA GLU A 140 11.70 7.02 38.20
C GLU A 140 11.31 6.03 39.30
N LYS A 141 11.96 4.86 39.37
CA LYS A 141 11.75 3.86 40.45
C LYS A 141 10.27 3.50 40.68
N ARG A 142 9.48 3.40 39.60
CA ARG A 142 8.03 3.16 39.60
C ARG A 142 7.18 4.27 40.25
N GLN A 143 7.73 5.47 40.45
CA GLN A 143 6.97 6.64 40.85
C GLN A 143 6.81 7.61 39.67
N ILE A 144 5.76 8.42 39.73
CA ILE A 144 5.51 9.46 38.75
C ILE A 144 6.48 10.62 39.01
N ASP A 145 7.28 10.98 38.00
CA ASP A 145 8.06 12.22 38.02
C ASP A 145 7.13 13.38 37.61
N VAL A 146 6.51 14.00 38.61
CA VAL A 146 5.50 15.05 38.40
C VAL A 146 6.10 16.30 37.73
N PRO A 147 7.24 16.87 38.19
CA PRO A 147 7.88 17.99 37.51
C PRO A 147 8.12 17.74 36.02
N ALA A 148 8.78 16.62 35.67
CA ALA A 148 9.06 16.31 34.27
C ALA A 148 7.78 16.06 33.46
N ALA A 149 6.78 15.39 34.05
CA ALA A 149 5.50 15.14 33.39
C ALA A 149 4.73 16.44 33.11
N MET A 150 4.82 17.42 34.01
CA MET A 150 4.21 18.73 33.83
C MET A 150 4.92 19.52 32.75
N GLU A 151 6.25 19.54 32.73
CA GLU A 151 7.04 20.17 31.67
C GLU A 151 6.72 19.55 30.29
N LEU A 152 6.72 18.22 30.21
CA LEU A 152 6.39 17.48 28.99
C LEU A 152 4.98 17.80 28.49
N LEU A 153 3.97 17.64 29.35
CA LEU A 153 2.56 17.74 28.95
C LEU A 153 2.04 19.16 28.88
N THR A 154 2.70 20.16 29.48
CA THR A 154 2.16 21.53 29.52
C THR A 154 3.10 22.60 28.97
N SER A 155 4.33 22.23 28.58
CA SER A 155 5.27 23.12 27.89
C SER A 155 5.76 22.51 26.58
N LEU A 156 6.43 21.35 26.62
CA LEU A 156 7.07 20.75 25.44
C LEU A 156 6.07 20.35 24.36
N ILE A 157 5.03 19.57 24.71
CA ILE A 157 4.04 19.13 23.72
C ILE A 157 3.27 20.31 23.11
N PRO A 158 2.74 21.28 23.89
CA PRO A 158 2.15 22.48 23.31
C PRO A 158 3.06 23.19 22.30
N ASP A 159 4.35 23.33 22.61
CA ASP A 159 5.34 23.93 21.70
C ASP A 159 5.48 23.12 20.40
N LEU A 160 5.59 21.79 20.49
CA LEU A 160 5.63 20.91 19.31
C LEU A 160 4.34 21.01 18.46
N LEU A 161 3.17 21.12 19.08
CA LEU A 161 1.90 21.26 18.39
C LEU A 161 1.78 22.59 17.64
N MET A 162 2.62 23.59 17.95
CA MET A 162 2.69 24.83 17.16
C MET A 162 3.09 24.57 15.70
N ALA A 163 3.79 23.46 15.42
CA ALA A 163 4.10 23.04 14.05
C ALA A 163 2.83 22.80 13.21
N LEU A 164 1.68 22.50 13.81
CA LEU A 164 0.42 22.29 13.09
C LEU A 164 -0.28 23.58 12.64
N TYR A 165 0.13 24.73 13.16
CA TYR A 165 -0.42 26.02 12.73
C TYR A 165 0.18 26.41 11.38
N LEU A 166 -0.65 26.98 10.51
CA LEU A 166 -0.23 27.60 9.26
C LEU A 166 -0.44 29.11 9.33
N ASN A 167 0.36 29.78 10.16
CA ASN A 167 0.23 31.22 10.36
C ASN A 167 0.97 32.03 9.30
N ALA A 168 2.11 31.51 8.82
CA ALA A 168 2.92 32.17 7.80
C ALA A 168 2.41 31.88 6.39
N GLU A 169 2.39 32.90 5.53
CA GLU A 169 1.93 32.77 4.14
C GLU A 169 2.80 31.80 3.33
N THR A 170 4.09 31.71 3.66
CA THR A 170 5.03 30.75 3.05
C THR A 170 4.65 29.30 3.36
N GLU A 171 4.18 29.01 4.57
CA GLU A 171 3.75 27.66 4.96
C GLU A 171 2.41 27.30 4.33
N LYS A 172 1.47 28.26 4.29
CA LYS A 172 0.20 28.11 3.57
C LYS A 172 0.45 27.79 2.10
N LYS A 173 1.38 28.52 1.47
CA LYS A 173 1.76 28.26 0.08
C LYS A 173 2.31 26.85 -0.11
N LYS A 174 3.22 26.38 0.73
CA LYS A 174 3.75 25.00 0.67
C LYS A 174 2.65 23.95 0.83
N ALA A 175 1.73 24.14 1.77
CA ALA A 175 0.59 23.25 1.97
C ALA A 175 -0.32 23.23 0.72
N LEU A 176 -0.59 24.41 0.15
CA LEU A 176 -1.37 24.54 -1.08
C LEU A 176 -0.69 23.85 -2.27
N ASP A 177 0.61 24.02 -2.44
CA ASP A 177 1.38 23.36 -3.51
C ASP A 177 1.27 21.81 -3.41
N CYS A 178 1.31 21.25 -2.20
CA CYS A 178 1.09 19.82 -1.95
C CYS A 178 -0.34 19.38 -2.30
N ILE A 179 -1.35 20.17 -1.94
CA ILE A 179 -2.76 19.91 -2.26
C ILE A 179 -2.96 19.93 -3.78
N GLU A 180 -2.50 20.99 -4.45
CA GLU A 180 -2.63 21.14 -5.90
C GLU A 180 -1.90 20.03 -6.66
N SER A 181 -0.72 19.60 -6.19
CA SER A 181 0.00 18.48 -6.79
C SER A 181 -0.82 17.18 -6.76
N LEU A 182 -1.48 16.90 -5.64
CA LEU A 182 -2.33 15.73 -5.50
C LEU A 182 -3.60 15.84 -6.36
N GLU A 183 -4.21 17.02 -6.46
CA GLU A 183 -5.36 17.26 -7.34
C GLU A 183 -5.00 17.08 -8.82
N VAL A 184 -3.83 17.58 -9.25
CA VAL A 184 -3.30 17.36 -10.60
C VAL A 184 -3.16 15.87 -10.88
N ARG A 185 -2.55 15.12 -9.96
CA ARG A 185 -2.39 13.68 -10.08
C ARG A 185 -3.73 12.95 -10.22
N GLU A 186 -4.70 13.24 -9.35
CA GLU A 186 -6.02 12.58 -9.41
C GLU A 186 -6.77 12.92 -10.71
N ALA A 187 -6.63 14.16 -11.20
CA ALA A 187 -7.16 14.55 -12.50
C ALA A 187 -6.47 13.80 -13.66
N LEU A 188 -5.14 13.63 -13.62
CA LEU A 188 -4.40 12.82 -14.59
C LEU A 188 -4.87 11.37 -14.58
N LEU A 189 -5.07 10.78 -13.40
CA LEU A 189 -5.56 9.41 -13.27
C LEU A 189 -6.93 9.25 -13.92
N LEU A 190 -7.87 10.16 -13.64
CA LEU A 190 -9.20 10.14 -14.23
C LEU A 190 -9.16 10.29 -15.76
N GLU A 191 -8.39 11.24 -16.27
CA GLU A 191 -8.27 11.45 -17.73
C GLU A 191 -7.57 10.27 -18.43
N THR A 192 -6.56 9.67 -17.78
CA THR A 192 -5.88 8.46 -18.26
C THR A 192 -6.88 7.31 -18.41
N GLN A 193 -7.72 7.07 -17.40
CA GLN A 193 -8.73 6.02 -17.44
C GLN A 193 -9.81 6.29 -18.51
N LYS A 194 -10.32 7.52 -18.59
CA LYS A 194 -11.35 7.92 -19.58
C LYS A 194 -10.88 7.70 -21.02
N ARG A 195 -9.61 7.98 -21.31
CA ARG A 195 -9.03 7.82 -22.65
C ARG A 195 -8.57 6.39 -22.97
N GLY A 196 -8.82 5.43 -22.08
CA GLY A 196 -8.51 4.03 -22.33
C GLY A 196 -7.03 3.67 -22.13
N PHE A 197 -6.31 4.41 -21.30
CA PHE A 197 -4.94 4.10 -20.89
C PHE A 197 -4.92 3.42 -19.52
N VAL A 198 -3.90 2.59 -19.27
CA VAL A 198 -3.68 1.89 -17.99
C VAL A 198 -2.67 2.62 -17.10
N ALA A 199 -1.82 3.44 -17.69
CA ALA A 199 -0.84 4.24 -16.96
C ALA A 199 -0.40 5.45 -17.78
N PHE A 200 0.14 6.45 -17.10
CA PHE A 200 0.74 7.63 -17.70
C PHE A 200 1.99 8.06 -16.94
N VAL A 201 3.07 8.33 -17.69
CA VAL A 201 4.36 8.77 -17.18
C VAL A 201 4.71 10.14 -17.77
N PRO A 202 4.61 11.24 -16.99
CA PRO A 202 4.95 12.58 -17.45
C PRO A 202 6.40 12.70 -17.95
N ASN A 203 6.62 13.53 -18.97
CA ASN A 203 7.97 13.94 -19.33
C ASN A 203 8.60 14.73 -18.17
N GLY A 204 9.89 14.49 -17.91
CA GLY A 204 10.61 15.07 -16.79
C GLY A 204 10.55 14.27 -15.49
N ALA A 205 9.76 13.18 -15.42
CA ALA A 205 9.66 12.34 -14.23
C ALA A 205 11.01 11.69 -13.88
N VAL A 206 11.30 11.57 -12.58
CA VAL A 206 12.51 10.89 -12.08
C VAL A 206 12.10 9.54 -11.49
N LEU A 207 12.26 8.50 -12.31
CA LEU A 207 11.89 7.13 -11.97
C LEU A 207 12.90 6.40 -11.06
N PRO A 208 14.24 6.50 -11.27
CA PRO A 208 15.18 5.75 -10.45
C PRO A 208 15.26 6.30 -9.03
N ARG A 209 15.37 5.38 -8.06
CA ARG A 209 15.58 5.71 -6.65
C ARG A 209 17.06 5.76 -6.30
N GLU A 210 17.38 6.42 -5.20
CA GLU A 210 18.74 6.64 -4.70
C GLU A 210 19.49 5.31 -4.52
N SER A 211 18.86 4.32 -3.91
CA SER A 211 19.41 2.97 -3.71
C SER A 211 18.31 1.91 -3.61
N GLY A 212 18.67 0.63 -3.44
CA GLY A 212 17.69 -0.44 -3.22
C GLY A 212 16.95 -0.33 -1.88
N THR A 213 17.53 0.39 -0.90
CA THR A 213 16.99 0.54 0.46
C THR A 213 16.38 1.92 0.72
N SER A 214 16.79 2.95 -0.03
CA SER A 214 16.22 4.30 0.03
C SER A 214 15.18 4.46 -1.05
N ASP A 215 13.98 4.88 -0.67
CA ASP A 215 12.95 5.24 -1.63
C ASP A 215 13.05 6.69 -2.07
N LEU A 216 14.13 7.45 -1.82
CA LEU A 216 14.31 8.83 -2.30
C LEU A 216 14.67 8.91 -3.80
N PRO A 217 14.40 10.01 -4.51
CA PRO A 217 14.73 10.13 -5.93
C PRO A 217 16.25 10.17 -6.16
N LYS A 218 16.72 9.50 -7.20
CA LYS A 218 18.13 9.52 -7.57
C LYS A 218 18.54 10.89 -8.11
N LYS A 219 19.48 11.54 -7.44
CA LYS A 219 20.08 12.80 -7.91
C LYS A 219 20.87 12.57 -9.21
N GLY A 220 20.74 13.49 -10.16
CA GLY A 220 21.43 13.41 -11.46
C GLY A 220 20.93 12.28 -12.39
N ALA A 221 19.74 11.75 -12.12
CA ALA A 221 19.09 10.80 -13.02
C ALA A 221 18.69 11.44 -14.35
N ILE A 222 18.64 10.63 -15.40
CA ILE A 222 18.09 11.03 -16.69
C ILE A 222 16.57 11.17 -16.53
N PRO A 223 16.00 12.38 -16.74
CA PRO A 223 14.55 12.57 -16.67
C PRO A 223 13.86 11.76 -17.75
N PHE A 224 12.71 11.19 -17.42
CA PHE A 224 11.93 10.39 -18.36
C PHE A 224 11.45 11.24 -19.54
N GLN A 225 11.56 10.70 -20.75
CA GLN A 225 11.06 11.33 -21.96
C GLN A 225 10.26 10.31 -22.78
N SER A 226 9.02 10.65 -23.12
CA SER A 226 8.13 9.79 -23.89
C SER A 226 8.63 9.59 -25.33
N PRO A 227 8.49 8.38 -25.90
CA PRO A 227 8.60 8.20 -27.33
C PRO A 227 7.45 8.93 -28.04
N LYS A 228 7.67 9.34 -29.29
CA LYS A 228 6.71 10.18 -30.04
C LYS A 228 5.38 9.46 -30.27
N GLU A 229 5.43 8.14 -30.45
CA GLU A 229 4.30 7.28 -30.78
C GLU A 229 3.31 7.14 -29.61
N LEU A 230 3.79 7.29 -28.38
CA LEU A 230 2.97 7.17 -27.16
C LEU A 230 2.80 8.50 -26.42
N LEU A 231 3.27 9.61 -27.03
CA LEU A 231 3.17 10.93 -26.45
C LEU A 231 1.70 11.37 -26.42
N GLN A 232 1.19 11.62 -25.21
CA GLN A 232 -0.12 12.20 -24.99
C GLN A 232 0.02 13.48 -24.17
N THR A 233 -0.89 14.42 -24.40
CA THR A 233 -0.98 15.66 -23.62
C THR A 233 -2.33 15.74 -22.94
N PHE A 234 -2.30 16.01 -21.63
CA PHE A 234 -3.46 16.19 -20.78
C PHE A 234 -3.52 17.64 -20.30
N GLU A 235 -4.72 18.21 -20.33
CA GLU A 235 -5.02 19.51 -19.73
C GLU A 235 -5.79 19.27 -18.44
N VAL A 236 -5.12 19.44 -17.31
CA VAL A 236 -5.66 19.13 -15.98
C VAL A 236 -5.34 20.24 -15.01
N CYS A 237 -6.33 20.69 -14.24
CA CYS A 237 -6.17 21.74 -13.23
C CYS A 237 -5.41 22.99 -13.75
N GLY A 238 -5.65 23.40 -14.99
CA GLY A 238 -4.98 24.54 -15.63
C GLY A 238 -3.53 24.30 -16.08
N LYS A 239 -3.04 23.06 -16.02
CA LYS A 239 -1.69 22.66 -16.47
C LYS A 239 -1.79 21.78 -17.71
N GLN A 240 -0.91 22.02 -18.68
CA GLN A 240 -0.64 21.08 -19.78
C GLN A 240 0.50 20.15 -19.39
N ILE A 241 0.24 18.85 -19.36
CA ILE A 241 1.21 17.83 -18.99
C ILE A 241 1.30 16.82 -20.13
N SER A 242 2.49 16.74 -20.74
CA SER A 242 2.79 15.78 -21.80
C SER A 242 3.65 14.63 -21.27
N GLY A 243 3.42 13.41 -21.76
CA GLY A 243 4.13 12.22 -21.30
C GLY A 243 3.74 10.97 -22.08
N MET A 244 4.26 9.83 -21.64
CA MET A 244 3.97 8.53 -22.24
C MET A 244 2.68 7.97 -21.64
N ALA A 245 1.67 7.71 -22.48
CA ALA A 245 0.48 6.99 -22.07
C ALA A 245 0.55 5.52 -22.53
N ILE A 246 0.36 4.58 -21.60
CA ILE A 246 0.37 3.15 -21.88
C ILE A 246 -1.09 2.72 -22.18
N PRO A 247 -1.40 2.24 -23.40
CA PRO A 247 -2.75 1.82 -23.76
C PRO A 247 -3.18 0.54 -23.05
N LYS A 248 -4.50 0.35 -22.94
CA LYS A 248 -5.08 -0.97 -22.60
C LYS A 248 -4.60 -2.05 -23.56
N GLY A 249 -4.45 -3.26 -23.07
CA GLY A 249 -3.91 -4.41 -23.80
C GLY A 249 -2.59 -4.92 -23.23
N ILE A 250 -1.73 -5.45 -24.10
CA ILE A 250 -0.45 -6.05 -23.73
C ILE A 250 0.68 -5.11 -24.12
N THR A 251 1.40 -4.61 -23.11
CA THR A 251 2.62 -3.81 -23.29
C THR A 251 3.83 -4.62 -22.87
N VAL A 252 4.83 -4.72 -23.74
CA VAL A 252 6.10 -5.38 -23.46
C VAL A 252 7.20 -4.33 -23.33
N ILE A 253 7.94 -4.37 -22.23
CA ILE A 253 9.12 -3.54 -21.95
C ILE A 253 10.36 -4.42 -22.10
N ALA A 254 11.04 -4.28 -23.23
CA ALA A 254 12.25 -4.99 -23.59
C ALA A 254 13.49 -4.10 -23.47
N GLY A 255 14.68 -4.69 -23.68
CA GLY A 255 15.96 -3.99 -23.62
C GLY A 255 17.04 -4.78 -22.88
N GLY A 256 18.30 -4.36 -23.02
CA GLY A 256 19.43 -5.03 -22.37
C GLY A 256 19.38 -4.94 -20.83
N ALA A 257 20.25 -5.69 -20.16
CA ALA A 257 20.46 -5.55 -18.73
C ALA A 257 20.84 -4.10 -18.36
N TYR A 258 20.38 -3.64 -17.20
CA TYR A 258 20.75 -2.32 -16.64
C TYR A 258 20.30 -1.08 -17.42
N HIS A 259 19.47 -1.21 -18.46
CA HIS A 259 18.95 -0.07 -19.23
C HIS A 259 17.65 0.57 -18.68
N GLY A 260 17.17 0.17 -17.51
CA GLY A 260 16.04 0.82 -16.82
C GLY A 260 14.66 0.16 -16.98
N LYS A 261 14.57 -1.09 -17.44
CA LYS A 261 13.29 -1.82 -17.60
C LYS A 261 12.54 -1.98 -16.27
N SER A 262 13.15 -2.63 -15.29
CA SER A 262 12.55 -2.83 -13.96
C SER A 262 12.39 -1.51 -13.22
N THR A 263 13.20 -0.49 -13.51
CA THR A 263 12.99 0.87 -12.97
C THR A 263 11.67 1.47 -13.43
N LEU A 264 11.35 1.36 -14.72
CA LEU A 264 10.07 1.81 -15.26
C LEU A 264 8.91 1.00 -14.65
N LEU A 265 9.02 -0.34 -14.61
CA LEU A 265 7.96 -1.18 -14.04
C LEU A 265 7.72 -0.88 -12.55
N SER A 266 8.78 -0.75 -11.75
CA SER A 266 8.67 -0.39 -10.33
C SER A 266 8.10 1.02 -10.10
N ALA A 267 8.37 1.96 -11.00
CA ALA A 267 7.75 3.28 -10.95
C ALA A 267 6.24 3.21 -11.23
N LEU A 268 5.82 2.38 -12.19
CA LEU A 268 4.40 2.12 -12.46
C LEU A 268 3.71 1.39 -11.30
N GLU A 269 4.40 0.42 -10.68
CA GLU A 269 3.92 -0.34 -9.52
C GLU A 269 3.71 0.57 -8.31
N SER A 270 4.66 1.45 -8.00
CA SER A 270 4.51 2.41 -6.89
C SER A 270 3.47 3.49 -7.20
N ALA A 271 3.34 3.90 -8.46
CA ALA A 271 2.41 4.93 -8.93
C ALA A 271 0.92 4.55 -8.84
N VAL A 272 0.58 3.37 -8.31
CA VAL A 272 -0.80 3.02 -7.91
C VAL A 272 -1.30 3.87 -6.74
N VAL A 273 -0.39 4.39 -5.91
CA VAL A 273 -0.67 5.36 -4.85
C VAL A 273 0.02 6.70 -5.14
N PRO A 274 -0.47 7.80 -4.56
CA PRO A 274 0.17 9.09 -4.73
C PRO A 274 1.51 9.20 -4.02
N HIS A 275 2.39 10.06 -4.56
CA HIS A 275 3.68 10.40 -3.97
C HIS A 275 3.74 11.89 -3.64
N ILE A 276 4.65 12.26 -2.74
CA ILE A 276 4.86 13.66 -2.36
C ILE A 276 5.38 14.51 -3.52
N LEU A 277 5.11 15.81 -3.45
CA LEU A 277 5.69 16.79 -4.37
C LEU A 277 7.23 16.76 -4.27
N GLY A 278 7.91 16.66 -5.42
CA GLY A 278 9.37 16.54 -5.51
C GLY A 278 9.91 15.11 -5.46
N ASP A 279 9.05 14.09 -5.33
CA ASP A 279 9.43 12.67 -5.39
C ASP A 279 9.98 12.25 -6.77
N GLY A 280 9.62 12.96 -7.84
CA GLY A 280 9.90 12.60 -9.22
C GLY A 280 8.83 11.71 -9.86
N ARG A 281 8.00 11.02 -9.06
CA ARG A 281 6.86 10.20 -9.53
C ARG A 281 5.50 10.78 -9.11
N GLU A 282 5.44 12.00 -8.57
CA GLU A 282 4.20 12.61 -8.03
C GLU A 282 3.03 12.58 -9.01
N TRP A 283 3.30 12.75 -10.30
CA TRP A 283 2.30 12.78 -11.38
C TRP A 283 2.34 11.54 -12.28
N VAL A 284 3.15 10.53 -11.95
CA VAL A 284 3.07 9.22 -12.61
C VAL A 284 1.82 8.52 -12.09
N VAL A 285 0.92 8.09 -12.95
CA VAL A 285 -0.33 7.43 -12.56
C VAL A 285 -0.42 6.05 -13.17
N SER A 286 -1.01 5.13 -12.42
CA SER A 286 -1.27 3.75 -12.81
C SER A 286 -2.71 3.38 -12.45
N ASP A 287 -3.26 2.37 -13.14
CA ASP A 287 -4.51 1.71 -12.77
C ASP A 287 -4.47 1.37 -11.26
N PRO A 288 -5.40 1.90 -10.44
CA PRO A 288 -5.40 1.68 -9.00
C PRO A 288 -5.52 0.20 -8.61
N SER A 289 -6.10 -0.62 -9.49
CA SER A 289 -6.24 -2.06 -9.29
C SER A 289 -4.99 -2.86 -9.68
N ALA A 290 -3.97 -2.19 -10.23
CA ALA A 290 -2.79 -2.86 -10.77
C ALA A 290 -2.02 -3.61 -9.68
N MET A 291 -1.65 -4.85 -10.01
CA MET A 291 -0.95 -5.72 -9.09
C MET A 291 0.25 -6.37 -9.76
N ARG A 292 1.37 -6.39 -9.03
CA ARG A 292 2.53 -7.18 -9.40
C ARG A 292 2.26 -8.65 -9.16
N ILE A 293 2.54 -9.45 -10.17
CA ILE A 293 2.51 -10.91 -10.12
C ILE A 293 3.95 -11.41 -10.20
N ALA A 294 4.30 -12.31 -9.30
CA ALA A 294 5.60 -12.93 -9.20
C ALA A 294 5.48 -14.36 -8.68
N ALA A 295 6.52 -15.16 -8.87
CA ALA A 295 6.61 -16.49 -8.29
C ALA A 295 6.80 -16.40 -6.76
N GLU A 296 6.09 -17.25 -6.02
CA GLU A 296 6.14 -17.28 -4.55
C GLU A 296 6.26 -18.74 -4.07
N PRO A 297 7.41 -19.40 -4.36
CA PRO A 297 7.59 -20.81 -4.01
C PRO A 297 7.49 -21.02 -2.50
N GLY A 298 6.79 -22.08 -2.10
CA GLY A 298 6.58 -22.46 -0.71
C GLY A 298 5.37 -21.80 -0.04
N ARG A 299 4.66 -20.87 -0.70
CA ARG A 299 3.40 -20.34 -0.15
C ARG A 299 2.32 -21.41 -0.10
N LEU A 300 1.32 -21.17 0.73
CA LEU A 300 0.06 -21.90 0.68
C LEU A 300 -0.87 -21.35 -0.39
N VAL A 301 -1.75 -22.21 -0.90
CA VAL A 301 -2.89 -21.87 -1.76
C VAL A 301 -4.10 -22.64 -1.24
N LYS A 302 -5.27 -22.00 -1.18
CA LYS A 302 -6.49 -22.58 -0.62
C LYS A 302 -7.66 -22.37 -1.57
N GLY A 303 -8.16 -23.44 -2.17
CA GLY A 303 -9.37 -23.45 -2.99
C GLY A 303 -9.34 -22.50 -4.18
N THR A 304 -8.16 -22.27 -4.77
CA THR A 304 -7.99 -21.36 -5.92
C THR A 304 -8.08 -22.16 -7.21
N ARG A 305 -8.89 -21.69 -8.16
CA ARG A 305 -9.04 -22.32 -9.48
C ARG A 305 -7.86 -21.97 -10.39
N ILE A 306 -6.87 -22.86 -10.52
CA ILE A 306 -5.70 -22.68 -11.40
C ILE A 306 -5.79 -23.47 -12.72
N ALA A 307 -6.89 -24.18 -12.95
CA ALA A 307 -7.17 -24.95 -14.17
C ALA A 307 -6.86 -24.22 -15.50
N PRO A 308 -7.05 -22.89 -15.63
CA PRO A 308 -6.69 -22.16 -16.86
C PRO A 308 -5.19 -22.16 -17.20
N PHE A 309 -4.33 -22.43 -16.22
CA PHE A 309 -2.87 -22.47 -16.36
C PHE A 309 -2.27 -23.84 -16.03
N VAL A 310 -3.01 -24.72 -15.36
CA VAL A 310 -2.51 -26.01 -14.90
C VAL A 310 -3.57 -27.08 -15.19
N ARG A 311 -3.24 -28.00 -16.10
CA ARG A 311 -4.01 -29.20 -16.40
C ARG A 311 -3.97 -30.16 -15.20
N GLU A 312 -4.48 -31.38 -15.38
CA GLU A 312 -4.47 -32.39 -14.33
C GLU A 312 -3.05 -32.64 -13.79
N LEU A 313 -2.89 -32.45 -12.48
CA LEU A 313 -1.63 -32.71 -11.79
C LEU A 313 -1.50 -34.20 -11.47
N PRO A 314 -0.27 -34.70 -11.29
CA PRO A 314 -0.04 -36.07 -10.81
C PRO A 314 -0.81 -36.35 -9.52
N PHE A 315 -1.18 -37.62 -9.31
CA PHE A 315 -1.94 -38.09 -8.13
C PHE A 315 -3.39 -37.58 -8.03
N GLY A 316 -3.94 -37.01 -9.12
CA GLY A 316 -5.35 -36.60 -9.17
C GLY A 316 -5.66 -35.34 -8.35
N VAL A 317 -4.65 -34.50 -8.10
CA VAL A 317 -4.86 -33.21 -7.42
C VAL A 317 -5.71 -32.30 -8.33
N SER A 318 -6.86 -31.86 -7.82
CA SER A 318 -7.78 -30.99 -8.56
C SER A 318 -7.18 -29.61 -8.79
N THR A 319 -7.23 -29.13 -10.03
CA THR A 319 -6.86 -27.75 -10.39
C THR A 319 -8.06 -26.80 -10.46
N GLU A 320 -9.27 -27.34 -10.33
CA GLU A 320 -10.51 -26.55 -10.24
C GLU A 320 -10.70 -25.94 -8.83
N SER A 321 -10.18 -26.62 -7.80
CA SER A 321 -10.14 -26.13 -6.41
C SER A 321 -8.79 -26.50 -5.79
N PHE A 322 -7.73 -25.85 -6.26
CA PHE A 322 -6.36 -26.20 -5.90
C PHE A 322 -6.02 -25.79 -4.46
N GLU A 323 -5.47 -26.74 -3.72
CA GLU A 323 -5.06 -26.59 -2.34
C GLU A 323 -3.67 -27.18 -2.14
N THR A 324 -2.78 -26.42 -1.48
CA THR A 324 -1.45 -26.90 -1.08
C THR A 324 -0.89 -26.06 0.05
N SER A 325 -0.09 -26.68 0.92
CA SER A 325 0.70 -25.99 1.94
C SER A 325 2.06 -25.50 1.42
N SER A 326 2.47 -25.93 0.22
CA SER A 326 3.76 -25.57 -0.39
C SER A 326 3.63 -25.62 -1.91
N ALA A 327 3.31 -24.47 -2.51
CA ALA A 327 3.20 -24.31 -3.95
C ALA A 327 4.60 -24.24 -4.61
N SER A 328 4.71 -24.72 -5.84
CA SER A 328 5.90 -24.52 -6.68
C SER A 328 5.91 -23.10 -7.24
N GLY A 329 7.02 -22.69 -7.88
CA GLY A 329 7.12 -21.35 -8.50
C GLY A 329 5.98 -21.08 -9.50
N SER A 330 5.69 -22.01 -10.41
CA SER A 330 4.65 -21.83 -11.41
C SER A 330 3.22 -21.95 -10.87
N THR A 331 2.95 -22.86 -9.93
CA THR A 331 1.60 -22.99 -9.35
C THR A 331 1.27 -21.83 -8.42
N SER A 332 2.26 -21.30 -7.69
CA SER A 332 2.10 -20.08 -6.89
C SER A 332 1.82 -18.86 -7.77
N GLU A 333 2.50 -18.73 -8.90
CA GLU A 333 2.30 -17.61 -9.83
C GLU A 333 0.95 -17.70 -10.56
N ALA A 334 0.55 -18.91 -10.99
CA ALA A 334 -0.78 -19.16 -11.54
C ALA A 334 -1.88 -18.82 -10.52
N ALA A 335 -1.69 -19.20 -9.25
CA ALA A 335 -2.60 -18.82 -8.17
C ALA A 335 -2.65 -17.30 -7.96
N ASN A 336 -1.50 -16.62 -7.98
CA ASN A 336 -1.41 -15.16 -7.88
C ASN A 336 -2.23 -14.45 -8.96
N VAL A 337 -2.14 -14.89 -10.23
CA VAL A 337 -2.95 -14.32 -11.31
C VAL A 337 -4.44 -14.52 -11.02
N MET A 338 -4.85 -15.76 -10.75
CA MET A 338 -6.27 -16.07 -10.58
C MET A 338 -6.88 -15.37 -9.36
N GLU A 339 -6.13 -15.26 -8.27
CA GLU A 339 -6.52 -14.52 -7.06
C GLU A 339 -6.60 -13.01 -7.30
N ALA A 340 -5.64 -12.41 -8.02
CA ALA A 340 -5.72 -10.98 -8.35
C ALA A 340 -6.97 -10.68 -9.19
N LEU A 341 -7.25 -11.51 -10.20
CA LEU A 341 -8.44 -11.38 -11.05
C LEU A 341 -9.73 -11.58 -10.26
N GLU A 342 -9.77 -12.56 -9.35
CA GLU A 342 -10.88 -12.80 -8.42
C GLU A 342 -11.22 -11.56 -7.58
N PHE A 343 -10.20 -10.81 -7.14
CA PHE A 343 -10.38 -9.58 -6.35
C PHE A 343 -10.59 -8.32 -7.19
N GLY A 344 -10.69 -8.45 -8.52
CA GLY A 344 -11.08 -7.38 -9.42
C GLY A 344 -9.93 -6.60 -10.06
N THR A 345 -8.68 -7.06 -9.92
CA THR A 345 -7.54 -6.49 -10.65
C THR A 345 -7.74 -6.65 -12.15
N ARG A 346 -7.51 -5.57 -12.90
CA ARG A 346 -7.58 -5.56 -14.38
C ARG A 346 -6.25 -5.28 -15.06
N THR A 347 -5.21 -4.95 -14.31
CA THR A 347 -3.87 -4.69 -14.84
C THR A 347 -2.83 -5.49 -14.06
N LEU A 348 -2.04 -6.31 -14.76
CA LEU A 348 -1.00 -7.14 -14.17
C LEU A 348 0.38 -6.63 -14.57
N TYR A 349 1.26 -6.52 -13.58
CA TYR A 349 2.67 -6.19 -13.76
C TYR A 349 3.53 -7.43 -13.55
N ILE A 350 4.30 -7.81 -14.56
CA ILE A 350 5.08 -9.04 -14.58
C ILE A 350 6.51 -8.67 -14.94
N ASP A 351 7.47 -9.15 -14.15
CA ASP A 351 8.90 -8.99 -14.41
C ASP A 351 9.50 -10.38 -14.61
N GLU A 352 10.11 -10.63 -15.77
CA GLU A 352 10.72 -11.91 -16.10
C GLU A 352 11.71 -12.40 -15.02
N ASP A 353 12.45 -11.47 -14.40
CA ASP A 353 13.43 -11.79 -13.36
C ASP A 353 12.79 -12.27 -12.04
N ALA A 354 11.50 -12.00 -11.82
CA ALA A 354 10.76 -12.37 -10.61
C ALA A 354 9.71 -13.48 -10.85
N SER A 355 9.64 -14.00 -12.08
CA SER A 355 8.66 -14.99 -12.51
C SER A 355 9.27 -16.37 -12.66
N ALA A 356 8.41 -17.40 -12.63
CA ALA A 356 8.81 -18.76 -12.94
C ALA A 356 8.91 -18.92 -14.47
N VAL A 357 10.08 -19.29 -14.98
CA VAL A 357 10.32 -19.42 -16.43
C VAL A 357 9.31 -20.34 -17.11
N ASN A 358 8.99 -21.47 -16.47
CA ASN A 358 8.01 -22.45 -16.95
C ASN A 358 6.54 -21.97 -16.86
N PHE A 359 6.26 -20.91 -16.11
CA PHE A 359 4.98 -20.22 -16.16
C PHE A 359 4.92 -19.22 -17.32
N LEU A 360 6.03 -18.53 -17.64
CA LEU A 360 6.04 -17.52 -18.68
C LEU A 360 5.94 -18.12 -20.09
N ILE A 361 6.87 -19.02 -20.42
CA ILE A 361 7.05 -19.54 -21.77
C ILE A 361 7.27 -21.05 -21.78
N ARG A 362 7.20 -21.63 -22.97
CA ARG A 362 7.64 -23.00 -23.20
C ARG A 362 8.37 -23.11 -24.53
N ASP A 363 9.67 -23.42 -24.46
CA ASP A 363 10.54 -23.61 -25.62
C ASP A 363 10.02 -24.71 -26.55
N SER A 364 10.10 -24.47 -27.86
CA SER A 364 9.58 -25.39 -28.88
C SER A 364 10.24 -26.77 -28.86
N ARG A 365 11.54 -26.86 -28.56
CA ARG A 365 12.27 -28.13 -28.45
C ARG A 365 11.79 -28.92 -27.23
N MET A 366 11.48 -28.21 -26.14
CA MET A 366 10.92 -28.84 -24.94
C MET A 366 9.49 -29.33 -25.16
N ARG A 367 8.70 -28.62 -25.99
CA ARG A 367 7.39 -29.12 -26.44
C ARG A 367 7.53 -30.43 -27.23
N GLU A 368 8.53 -30.54 -28.09
CA GLU A 368 8.80 -31.75 -28.88
C GLU A 368 9.31 -32.93 -28.01
N LEU A 369 10.21 -32.66 -27.06
CA LEU A 369 10.80 -33.69 -26.21
C LEU A 369 9.82 -34.31 -25.21
N VAL A 370 9.08 -33.48 -24.48
CA VAL A 370 8.18 -33.92 -23.38
C VAL A 370 6.77 -34.14 -23.88
N GLY A 371 6.37 -33.51 -24.99
CA GLY A 371 5.00 -33.54 -25.48
C GLY A 371 4.04 -32.71 -24.62
N GLU A 372 2.84 -32.46 -25.16
CA GLU A 372 1.80 -31.70 -24.45
C GLU A 372 1.06 -32.51 -23.37
N ARG A 373 1.08 -33.84 -23.45
CA ARG A 373 0.33 -34.70 -22.54
C ARG A 373 0.99 -34.82 -21.17
N ASP A 374 2.32 -34.83 -21.15
CA ASP A 374 3.11 -35.08 -19.94
C ASP A 374 3.53 -33.79 -19.22
N GLU A 375 3.23 -32.61 -19.81
CA GLU A 375 3.44 -31.31 -19.18
C GLU A 375 2.10 -30.69 -18.78
N PRO A 376 1.78 -30.63 -17.47
CA PRO A 376 0.52 -30.08 -17.00
C PRO A 376 0.45 -28.55 -17.11
N LEU A 377 1.58 -27.85 -17.16
CA LEU A 377 1.58 -26.38 -17.19
C LEU A 377 1.25 -25.84 -18.58
N ILE A 378 0.36 -24.85 -18.60
CA ILE A 378 0.04 -24.04 -19.78
C ILE A 378 0.68 -22.67 -19.57
N PRO A 379 1.68 -22.30 -20.39
CA PRO A 379 2.41 -21.06 -20.19
C PRO A 379 1.54 -19.84 -20.44
N LEU A 380 1.86 -18.72 -19.77
CA LEU A 380 1.18 -17.44 -19.93
C LEU A 380 1.21 -16.97 -21.38
N SER A 381 2.31 -17.20 -22.11
CA SER A 381 2.42 -16.91 -23.55
C SER A 381 1.23 -17.42 -24.37
N ASP A 382 0.67 -18.57 -23.97
CA ASP A 382 -0.39 -19.27 -24.71
C ASP A 382 -1.78 -18.80 -24.26
N ARG A 383 -1.91 -18.19 -23.07
CA ARG A 383 -3.17 -17.74 -22.48
C ARG A 383 -3.36 -16.22 -22.50
N ILE A 384 -2.29 -15.46 -22.70
CA ILE A 384 -2.28 -13.99 -22.59
C ILE A 384 -3.25 -13.29 -23.56
N ALA A 385 -3.42 -13.83 -24.77
CA ALA A 385 -4.36 -13.28 -25.75
C ALA A 385 -5.83 -13.44 -25.31
N GLU A 386 -6.17 -14.54 -24.64
CA GLU A 386 -7.51 -14.75 -24.06
C GLU A 386 -7.73 -13.84 -22.85
N LEU A 387 -6.73 -13.67 -21.98
CA LEU A 387 -6.84 -12.72 -20.87
C LEU A 387 -7.06 -11.29 -21.37
N LYS A 388 -6.37 -10.89 -22.44
CA LYS A 388 -6.61 -9.60 -23.10
C LYS A 388 -8.03 -9.48 -23.64
N SER A 389 -8.59 -10.52 -24.27
CA SER A 389 -9.97 -10.46 -24.77
C SER A 389 -11.01 -10.38 -23.65
N LEU A 390 -10.67 -10.85 -22.44
CA LEU A 390 -11.43 -10.67 -21.21
C LEU A 390 -11.20 -9.30 -20.54
N GLY A 391 -10.48 -8.37 -21.20
CA GLY A 391 -10.24 -7.01 -20.72
C GLY A 391 -9.13 -6.89 -19.69
N ILE A 392 -8.27 -7.91 -19.54
CA ILE A 392 -7.12 -7.86 -18.65
C ILE A 392 -5.93 -7.25 -19.39
N ASN A 393 -5.35 -6.21 -18.81
CA ASN A 393 -4.17 -5.53 -19.32
C ASN A 393 -2.92 -6.10 -18.67
N MET A 394 -1.81 -6.12 -19.40
CA MET A 394 -0.54 -6.61 -18.87
C MET A 394 0.61 -5.72 -19.31
N VAL A 395 1.48 -5.38 -18.37
CA VAL A 395 2.77 -4.75 -18.65
C VAL A 395 3.85 -5.73 -18.23
N LEU A 396 4.57 -6.28 -19.20
CA LEU A 396 5.58 -7.30 -19.01
C LEU A 396 6.97 -6.74 -19.24
N VAL A 397 7.87 -6.85 -18.28
CA VAL A 397 9.30 -6.67 -18.52
C VAL A 397 9.87 -7.99 -18.99
N VAL A 398 10.43 -8.01 -20.20
CA VAL A 398 11.06 -9.19 -20.80
C VAL A 398 12.48 -8.88 -21.26
N GLY A 399 13.39 -9.81 -21.04
CA GLY A 399 14.78 -9.80 -21.47
C GLY A 399 15.11 -10.94 -22.44
N ALA A 400 14.64 -12.16 -22.18
CA ALA A 400 14.97 -13.34 -22.99
C ALA A 400 13.75 -13.98 -23.68
N CYS A 401 12.53 -13.71 -23.18
CA CYS A 401 11.30 -14.31 -23.70
C CYS A 401 10.74 -13.56 -24.92
N GLY A 402 11.03 -14.03 -26.13
CA GLY A 402 10.57 -13.43 -27.39
C GLY A 402 9.12 -13.72 -27.79
N ASP A 403 8.48 -14.74 -27.19
CA ASP A 403 7.16 -15.22 -27.59
C ASP A 403 6.04 -14.17 -27.43
N TYR A 404 6.23 -13.22 -26.51
CA TYR A 404 5.27 -12.13 -26.27
C TYR A 404 5.24 -11.08 -27.38
N LEU A 405 6.27 -11.00 -28.23
CA LEU A 405 6.33 -9.99 -29.31
C LEU A 405 5.21 -10.16 -30.34
N LYS A 406 4.70 -11.38 -30.53
CA LYS A 406 3.59 -11.68 -31.46
C LYS A 406 2.26 -11.12 -30.96
N VAL A 407 2.03 -11.17 -29.65
CA VAL A 407 0.75 -10.83 -29.01
C VAL A 407 0.70 -9.41 -28.46
N ALA A 408 1.86 -8.75 -28.32
CA ALA A 408 1.97 -7.40 -27.80
C ALA A 408 1.28 -6.35 -28.68
N ASP A 409 0.52 -5.46 -28.05
CA ASP A 409 -0.03 -4.26 -28.67
C ASP A 409 1.02 -3.16 -28.79
N THR A 410 1.85 -3.05 -27.75
CA THR A 410 2.90 -2.04 -27.64
C THR A 410 4.20 -2.71 -27.20
N VAL A 411 5.30 -2.43 -27.89
CA VAL A 411 6.64 -2.88 -27.50
C VAL A 411 7.52 -1.66 -27.28
N LEU A 412 7.96 -1.49 -26.04
CA LEU A 412 8.93 -0.49 -25.62
C LEU A 412 10.30 -1.16 -25.51
N VAL A 413 11.34 -0.55 -26.06
CA VAL A 413 12.72 -0.98 -25.84
C VAL A 413 13.44 0.12 -25.07
N MET A 414 13.86 -0.20 -23.86
CA MET A 414 14.68 0.69 -23.03
C MET A 414 16.13 0.63 -23.50
N LYS A 415 16.69 1.78 -23.88
CA LYS A 415 18.11 1.95 -24.21
C LYS A 415 18.62 3.18 -23.46
N ASN A 416 19.70 3.01 -22.71
CA ASN A 416 20.30 4.06 -21.87
C ASN A 416 19.27 4.86 -21.04
N TYR A 417 18.30 4.17 -20.43
CA TYR A 417 17.22 4.76 -19.63
C TYR A 417 16.17 5.56 -20.42
N GLU A 418 16.23 5.54 -21.75
CA GLU A 418 15.24 6.15 -22.64
C GLU A 418 14.34 5.08 -23.29
N PRO A 419 13.01 5.27 -23.29
CA PRO A 419 12.06 4.37 -23.95
C PRO A 419 11.93 4.64 -25.46
N PHE A 420 12.00 3.60 -26.28
CA PHE A 420 11.73 3.65 -27.72
C PHE A 420 10.54 2.76 -28.09
N CYS A 421 9.57 3.26 -28.84
CA CYS A 421 8.46 2.44 -29.34
C CYS A 421 8.93 1.64 -30.57
N GLU A 422 9.10 0.34 -30.42
CA GLU A 422 9.63 -0.57 -31.44
C GLU A 422 8.58 -1.62 -31.84
N THR A 423 7.30 -1.30 -31.68
CA THR A 423 6.16 -2.20 -31.96
C THR A 423 6.16 -2.74 -33.38
N VAL A 424 6.43 -1.90 -34.38
CA VAL A 424 6.46 -2.31 -35.80
C VAL A 424 7.56 -3.33 -36.03
N LYS A 425 8.79 -3.01 -35.58
CA LYS A 425 9.95 -3.88 -35.67
C LYS A 425 9.74 -5.21 -34.95
N ALA A 426 9.12 -5.19 -33.77
CA ALA A 426 8.79 -6.39 -33.01
C ALA A 426 7.85 -7.32 -33.78
N LYS A 427 6.80 -6.76 -34.42
CA LYS A 427 5.86 -7.53 -35.25
C LYS A 427 6.53 -8.12 -36.49
N GLU A 428 7.43 -7.37 -37.14
CA GLU A 428 8.22 -7.88 -38.28
C GLU A 428 9.13 -9.04 -37.88
N ILE A 429 9.77 -8.98 -36.70
CA ILE A 429 10.60 -10.06 -36.19
C ILE A 429 9.75 -11.29 -35.87
N ALA A 430 8.62 -11.10 -35.18
CA ALA A 430 7.72 -12.18 -34.82
C ALA A 430 7.16 -12.91 -36.05
N ALA A 431 6.91 -12.20 -37.16
CA ALA A 431 6.42 -12.78 -38.40
C ALA A 431 7.44 -13.68 -39.14
N ARG A 432 8.75 -13.56 -38.83
CA ARG A 432 9.81 -14.38 -39.45
C ARG A 432 10.05 -15.70 -38.71
N SER A 433 9.57 -15.81 -37.48
CA SER A 433 9.72 -17.02 -36.67
C SER A 433 8.62 -18.03 -37.02
N PRO A 434 8.92 -19.35 -36.99
CA PRO A 434 7.92 -20.37 -37.26
C PRO A 434 6.75 -20.26 -36.27
N GLU A 435 5.53 -20.45 -36.77
CA GLU A 435 4.35 -20.43 -35.91
C GLU A 435 4.44 -21.56 -34.88
N GLN A 436 4.38 -21.20 -33.60
CA GLN A 436 4.03 -22.16 -32.56
C GLN A 436 2.56 -22.55 -32.80
N CYS A 437 2.32 -23.83 -33.02
CA CYS A 437 1.00 -24.38 -33.29
C CYS A 437 0.06 -24.04 -32.10
N PRO A 438 -1.20 -23.62 -32.35
CA PRO A 438 -2.14 -23.39 -31.27
C PRO A 438 -2.35 -24.68 -30.48
N LEU A 439 -2.25 -24.59 -29.15
CA LEU A 439 -2.55 -25.70 -28.25
C LEU A 439 -4.00 -26.18 -28.43
N GLN A 440 -4.24 -27.44 -28.05
CA GLN A 440 -5.59 -27.98 -27.83
C GLN A 440 -6.47 -27.03 -26.98
N LYS A 441 -7.80 -27.19 -27.10
CA LYS A 441 -8.80 -26.44 -26.30
C LYS A 441 -8.40 -26.44 -24.82
N SER A 442 -7.93 -25.29 -24.36
CA SER A 442 -7.55 -25.07 -22.96
C SER A 442 -8.79 -24.73 -22.13
N PRO A 443 -8.80 -25.01 -20.80
CA PRO A 443 -9.92 -24.65 -19.94
C PRO A 443 -10.17 -23.14 -19.95
N PRO A 444 -11.43 -22.68 -20.04
CA PRO A 444 -11.74 -21.25 -20.04
C PRO A 444 -11.46 -20.62 -18.66
N PHE A 445 -11.11 -19.33 -18.64
CA PHE A 445 -10.89 -18.57 -17.40
C PHE A 445 -12.13 -18.42 -16.50
N GLY A 446 -13.33 -18.38 -17.08
CA GLY A 446 -14.59 -18.16 -16.33
C GLY A 446 -14.84 -16.69 -15.98
N ASN A 447 -15.74 -16.44 -15.02
CA ASN A 447 -16.28 -15.09 -14.73
C ASN A 447 -15.52 -14.28 -13.65
N PHE A 448 -14.37 -14.77 -13.17
CA PHE A 448 -13.59 -14.12 -12.09
C PHE A 448 -14.42 -13.71 -10.87
N GLU A 449 -15.42 -14.51 -10.48
CA GLU A 449 -16.28 -14.20 -9.34
C GLU A 449 -15.52 -14.37 -8.02
N CYS A 450 -15.62 -13.37 -7.15
CA CYS A 450 -14.96 -13.39 -5.85
C CYS A 450 -15.65 -14.37 -4.89
N ARG A 451 -14.84 -15.23 -4.26
CA ARG A 451 -15.33 -16.12 -3.20
C ARG A 451 -15.90 -15.32 -2.05
N LYS A 452 -16.90 -15.91 -1.38
CA LYS A 452 -17.50 -15.31 -0.20
C LYS A 452 -16.49 -15.31 0.95
N LEU A 453 -16.53 -14.25 1.77
CA LEU A 453 -15.63 -14.11 2.91
C LEU A 453 -15.61 -15.35 3.83
N PRO A 454 -16.76 -15.99 4.19
CA PRO A 454 -16.75 -17.21 5.01
C PRO A 454 -15.92 -18.35 4.42
N GLN A 455 -15.89 -18.50 3.09
CA GLN A 455 -15.09 -19.54 2.42
C GLN A 455 -13.58 -19.34 2.64
N LEU A 456 -13.15 -18.09 2.87
CA LEU A 456 -11.75 -17.74 3.14
C LEU A 456 -11.44 -17.65 4.64
N SER A 457 -12.43 -17.28 5.46
CA SER A 457 -12.22 -16.94 6.87
C SER A 457 -12.54 -18.07 7.85
N GLU A 458 -13.47 -18.98 7.54
CA GLU A 458 -14.01 -19.94 8.51
C GLU A 458 -12.93 -20.81 9.17
N ALA A 459 -11.98 -21.31 8.39
CA ALA A 459 -10.84 -22.08 8.89
C ALA A 459 -9.86 -21.27 9.76
N LEU A 460 -9.91 -19.93 9.70
CA LEU A 460 -9.05 -19.01 10.45
C LEU A 460 -9.68 -18.59 11.78
N LEU A 461 -11.02 -18.53 11.86
CA LEU A 461 -11.76 -18.04 13.02
C LEU A 461 -11.37 -18.72 14.35
N PRO A 462 -11.13 -20.04 14.44
CA PRO A 462 -10.68 -20.68 15.68
C PRO A 462 -9.35 -20.15 16.23
N GLY A 463 -8.52 -19.55 15.37
CA GLY A 463 -7.25 -18.93 15.73
C GLY A 463 -7.36 -17.46 16.14
N ILE A 464 -8.49 -16.80 15.86
CA ILE A 464 -8.75 -15.40 16.22
C ILE A 464 -9.19 -15.32 17.69
N LYS A 465 -8.30 -15.74 18.58
CA LYS A 465 -8.47 -15.71 20.03
C LYS A 465 -7.19 -15.21 20.72
N THR A 466 -7.34 -14.77 21.96
CA THR A 466 -6.23 -14.36 22.81
C THR A 466 -5.29 -15.54 23.06
N ARG A 467 -3.97 -15.31 23.05
CA ARG A 467 -2.99 -16.40 23.28
C ARG A 467 -2.92 -16.80 24.76
N ASN A 468 -3.16 -15.84 25.65
CA ASN A 468 -3.07 -16.02 27.09
C ASN A 468 -4.36 -15.52 27.76
N ALA A 469 -4.77 -16.15 28.88
CA ALA A 469 -5.94 -15.74 29.66
C ALA A 469 -5.85 -14.30 30.22
N PHE A 470 -4.63 -13.75 30.32
CA PHE A 470 -4.39 -12.37 30.77
C PHE A 470 -4.58 -11.32 29.66
N GLU A 471 -4.62 -11.73 28.39
CA GLU A 471 -4.88 -10.80 27.30
C GLU A 471 -6.38 -10.49 27.22
N ARG A 472 -6.74 -9.20 27.20
CA ARG A 472 -8.14 -8.77 27.14
C ARG A 472 -8.71 -8.75 25.72
N GLN A 473 -7.84 -8.73 24.71
CA GLN A 473 -8.19 -8.58 23.30
C GLN A 473 -7.16 -9.31 22.41
N VAL A 474 -7.60 -9.77 21.24
CA VAL A 474 -6.73 -10.38 20.22
C VAL A 474 -5.74 -9.33 19.72
N LYS A 475 -4.45 -9.66 19.72
CA LYS A 475 -3.39 -8.73 19.31
C LYS A 475 -2.90 -9.03 17.90
N VAL A 476 -2.57 -7.94 17.20
CA VAL A 476 -1.79 -7.94 15.98
C VAL A 476 -0.31 -7.83 16.34
N ARG A 477 0.54 -8.76 15.89
CA ARG A 477 2.00 -8.72 16.09
C ARG A 477 2.71 -8.85 14.76
N LEU A 478 3.81 -8.12 14.63
CA LEU A 478 4.66 -8.10 13.44
C LEU A 478 6.05 -8.61 13.80
N ARG A 479 6.64 -9.41 12.91
CA ARG A 479 8.04 -9.85 12.99
C ARG A 479 8.65 -9.74 11.59
N GLY A 480 9.30 -8.61 11.31
CA GLY A 480 9.67 -8.28 9.92
C GLY A 480 8.43 -8.20 9.05
N SER A 481 8.41 -8.95 7.93
CA SER A 481 7.23 -9.06 7.04
C SER A 481 6.23 -10.16 7.46
N GLU A 482 6.45 -10.85 8.59
CA GLU A 482 5.47 -11.81 9.11
C GLU A 482 4.41 -11.07 9.93
N LEU A 483 3.14 -11.31 9.58
CA LEU A 483 1.98 -10.81 10.30
C LEU A 483 1.36 -11.95 11.11
N SER A 484 0.99 -11.66 12.36
CA SER A 484 0.21 -12.59 13.19
C SER A 484 -0.96 -11.92 13.91
N ILE A 485 -2.09 -12.62 13.92
CA ILE A 485 -3.35 -12.20 14.56
C ILE A 485 -3.85 -13.37 15.40
N GLY A 486 -3.73 -13.28 16.73
CA GLY A 486 -3.98 -14.45 17.58
C GLY A 486 -3.04 -15.60 17.21
N TYR A 487 -3.58 -16.75 16.82
CA TYR A 487 -2.84 -17.93 16.32
C TYR A 487 -2.80 -18.01 14.79
N VAL A 488 -3.28 -17.00 14.07
CA VAL A 488 -3.22 -16.98 12.60
C VAL A 488 -1.97 -16.21 12.17
N ARG A 489 -1.26 -16.71 11.16
CA ARG A 489 -0.04 -16.11 10.60
C ARG A 489 -0.15 -15.94 9.09
N ALA A 490 0.55 -14.96 8.55
CA ALA A 490 0.78 -14.79 7.12
C ALA A 490 2.23 -14.33 6.89
N ASP A 491 2.89 -14.97 5.92
CA ASP A 491 4.15 -14.47 5.37
C ASP A 491 3.84 -13.48 4.24
N LEU A 492 4.31 -12.26 4.38
CA LEU A 492 4.02 -11.18 3.45
C LEU A 492 5.26 -10.69 2.70
N ARG A 493 6.38 -11.42 2.74
CA ARG A 493 7.64 -11.01 2.08
C ARG A 493 7.49 -10.75 0.58
N ALA A 494 6.67 -11.54 -0.10
CA ALA A 494 6.44 -11.38 -1.53
C ALA A 494 5.55 -10.18 -1.89
N ILE A 495 4.61 -9.81 -1.01
CA ILE A 495 3.69 -8.67 -1.21
C ILE A 495 4.36 -7.36 -0.78
N PHE A 496 5.10 -7.39 0.34
CA PHE A 496 5.79 -6.23 0.92
C PHE A 496 7.29 -6.52 1.04
N PRO A 497 8.03 -6.46 -0.09
CA PRO A 497 9.48 -6.65 -0.07
C PRO A 497 10.18 -5.57 0.77
N LYS A 498 9.63 -4.35 0.78
CA LYS A 498 9.99 -3.27 1.71
C LYS A 498 8.93 -3.19 2.81
N ALA A 499 9.18 -3.85 3.94
CA ALA A 499 8.25 -3.89 5.07
C ALA A 499 8.11 -2.54 5.77
N GLU A 500 7.07 -1.76 5.44
CA GLU A 500 6.71 -0.57 6.21
C GLU A 500 5.84 -0.97 7.41
N THR A 501 6.36 -0.75 8.63
CA THR A 501 5.72 -1.20 9.88
C THR A 501 4.31 -0.62 10.05
N ALA A 502 4.08 0.64 9.65
CA ALA A 502 2.77 1.27 9.73
C ALA A 502 1.77 0.63 8.75
N LYS A 503 2.17 0.36 7.51
CA LYS A 503 1.31 -0.31 6.52
C LYS A 503 0.97 -1.74 6.97
N LEU A 504 1.94 -2.52 7.44
CA LEU A 504 1.70 -3.87 7.98
C LEU A 504 0.84 -3.87 9.25
N SER A 505 0.98 -2.86 10.10
CA SER A 505 0.14 -2.71 11.30
C SER A 505 -1.32 -2.40 10.92
N GLY A 506 -1.52 -1.49 9.96
CA GLY A 506 -2.83 -1.17 9.41
C GLY A 506 -3.49 -2.37 8.75
N LEU A 507 -2.72 -3.14 7.96
CA LEU A 507 -3.15 -4.40 7.36
C LEU A 507 -3.65 -5.40 8.42
N GLY A 508 -2.87 -5.61 9.48
CA GLY A 508 -3.24 -6.53 10.53
C GLY A 508 -4.49 -6.11 11.30
N LEU A 509 -4.65 -4.82 11.59
CA LEU A 509 -5.85 -4.29 12.26
C LEU A 509 -7.08 -4.36 11.34
N PHE A 510 -6.90 -4.12 10.04
CA PHE A 510 -7.94 -4.28 9.04
C PHE A 510 -8.43 -5.74 9.00
N LEU A 511 -7.50 -6.69 8.83
CA LEU A 511 -7.82 -8.12 8.76
C LEU A 511 -8.44 -8.64 10.07
N LEU A 512 -7.96 -8.18 11.22
CA LEU A 512 -8.57 -8.53 12.51
C LEU A 512 -10.05 -8.11 12.55
N ASN A 513 -10.36 -6.87 12.14
CA ASN A 513 -11.74 -6.39 12.11
C ASN A 513 -12.59 -7.15 11.08
N LEU A 514 -12.04 -7.39 9.89
CA LEU A 514 -12.70 -8.14 8.82
C LEU A 514 -13.07 -9.56 9.27
N LEU A 515 -12.16 -10.26 9.93
CA LEU A 515 -12.38 -11.63 10.41
C LEU A 515 -13.34 -11.70 11.60
N GLN A 516 -13.29 -10.72 12.53
CA GLN A 516 -14.21 -10.67 13.67
C GLN A 516 -15.66 -10.33 13.28
N ASN A 517 -15.84 -9.66 12.14
CA ASN A 517 -17.15 -9.22 11.65
C ASN A 517 -17.44 -9.83 10.27
N ALA A 518 -17.06 -11.09 10.06
CA ALA A 518 -17.22 -11.75 8.76
C ALA A 518 -18.70 -11.84 8.36
N GLU A 519 -19.06 -11.14 7.30
CA GLU A 519 -20.40 -11.17 6.67
C GLU A 519 -20.42 -12.21 5.53
N ASN A 520 -21.59 -12.78 5.23
CA ASN A 520 -21.77 -13.74 4.12
C ASN A 520 -21.91 -13.01 2.76
N VAL A 521 -20.88 -12.26 2.39
CA VAL A 521 -20.78 -11.47 1.15
C VAL A 521 -19.47 -11.81 0.42
N PRO A 522 -19.34 -11.50 -0.88
CA PRO A 522 -18.06 -11.58 -1.59
C PRO A 522 -16.94 -10.86 -0.82
N ALA A 523 -15.76 -11.49 -0.72
CA ALA A 523 -14.67 -10.97 0.11
C ALA A 523 -14.19 -9.58 -0.35
N ASN A 524 -14.15 -9.34 -1.67
CA ASN A 524 -13.82 -8.04 -2.25
C ASN A 524 -14.82 -6.93 -1.85
N GLU A 525 -16.12 -7.23 -1.72
CA GLU A 525 -17.14 -6.29 -1.25
C GLU A 525 -16.97 -5.96 0.22
N ALA A 526 -16.69 -6.96 1.06
CA ALA A 526 -16.41 -6.75 2.49
C ALA A 526 -15.17 -5.86 2.69
N ILE A 527 -14.09 -6.13 1.93
CA ILE A 527 -12.88 -5.29 1.93
C ILE A 527 -13.21 -3.87 1.48
N ARG A 528 -13.91 -3.69 0.37
CA ARG A 528 -14.28 -2.36 -0.15
C ARG A 528 -15.09 -1.56 0.87
N LYS A 529 -16.11 -2.17 1.49
CA LYS A 529 -16.96 -1.55 2.50
C LYS A 529 -16.14 -1.05 3.70
N LEU A 530 -15.25 -1.86 4.25
CA LEU A 530 -14.41 -1.45 5.38
C LEU A 530 -13.35 -0.42 4.97
N HIS A 531 -12.77 -0.56 3.77
CA HIS A 531 -11.79 0.38 3.24
C HIS A 531 -12.37 1.79 3.04
N GLU A 532 -13.57 1.90 2.45
CA GLU A 532 -14.29 3.17 2.31
C GLU A 532 -14.65 3.79 3.67
N GLN A 533 -15.05 2.97 4.65
CA GLN A 533 -15.28 3.46 6.00
C GLN A 533 -14.03 4.08 6.60
N ILE A 534 -12.86 3.44 6.51
CA ILE A 534 -11.61 3.98 7.05
C ILE A 534 -11.15 5.22 6.27
N ARG A 535 -11.31 5.26 4.94
CA ARG A 535 -11.01 6.47 4.16
C ARG A 535 -11.83 7.67 4.61
N ASN A 536 -13.09 7.44 4.98
CA ASN A 536 -13.98 8.50 5.42
C ASN A 536 -13.73 8.88 6.87
N VAL A 537 -13.80 7.94 7.83
CA VAL A 537 -13.75 8.28 9.26
C VAL A 537 -12.43 7.96 9.96
N GLY A 538 -11.38 7.64 9.19
CA GLY A 538 -10.09 7.21 9.72
C GLY A 538 -10.16 5.88 10.46
N PHE A 539 -9.16 5.61 11.31
CA PHE A 539 -9.03 4.34 12.04
C PHE A 539 -9.97 4.21 13.26
N ARG A 540 -10.91 5.15 13.47
CA ARG A 540 -11.78 5.20 14.65
C ARG A 540 -12.72 4.01 14.80
N ARG A 541 -13.14 3.42 13.67
CA ARG A 541 -14.04 2.25 13.64
C ARG A 541 -13.31 0.92 13.75
N LEU A 542 -11.97 0.93 13.71
CA LEU A 542 -11.19 -0.28 13.93
C LEU A 542 -10.95 -0.46 15.44
N PRO A 543 -11.33 -1.62 16.02
CA PRO A 543 -10.89 -2.00 17.34
C PRO A 543 -9.36 -1.90 17.41
N GLN A 544 -8.84 -1.24 18.45
CA GLN A 544 -7.39 -1.01 18.59
C GLN A 544 -6.77 -0.18 17.46
N GLY A 545 -7.58 0.56 16.68
CA GLY A 545 -7.16 1.37 15.53
C GLY A 545 -6.11 2.44 15.81
N PHE A 546 -5.92 2.79 17.09
CA PHE A 546 -4.93 3.74 17.57
C PHE A 546 -3.89 3.11 18.50
N SER A 547 -3.87 1.78 18.66
CA SER A 547 -2.92 1.08 19.53
C SER A 547 -1.47 1.15 19.03
N LYS A 548 -1.27 1.36 17.73
CA LYS A 548 0.01 1.50 17.05
C LYS A 548 -0.14 2.47 15.90
N ASP A 549 0.97 2.98 15.37
CA ASP A 549 0.95 3.70 14.11
C ASP A 549 0.53 2.79 12.96
N SER A 550 -0.36 3.28 12.11
CA SER A 550 -0.98 2.49 11.05
C SER A 550 -1.26 3.33 9.83
N ALA A 551 -1.03 2.73 8.66
CA ALA A 551 -1.38 3.27 7.35
C ALA A 551 -2.35 2.31 6.66
N LEU A 552 -3.33 2.84 5.92
CA LEU A 552 -4.33 2.05 5.21
C LEU A 552 -3.68 1.40 3.97
N PRO A 553 -3.56 0.06 3.90
CA PRO A 553 -3.06 -0.62 2.71
C PRO A 553 -4.10 -0.64 1.59
N ARG A 554 -3.67 -1.00 0.38
CA ARG A 554 -4.57 -1.16 -0.76
C ARG A 554 -5.50 -2.35 -0.60
N MET A 555 -6.62 -2.35 -1.32
CA MET A 555 -7.58 -3.45 -1.28
C MET A 555 -6.96 -4.76 -1.79
N GLU A 556 -6.14 -4.68 -2.82
CA GLU A 556 -5.41 -5.79 -3.45
C GLU A 556 -4.38 -6.37 -2.47
N GLU A 557 -3.69 -5.52 -1.72
CA GLU A 557 -2.74 -5.91 -0.67
C GLU A 557 -3.44 -6.61 0.50
N ILE A 558 -4.61 -6.11 0.91
CA ILE A 558 -5.45 -6.72 1.95
C ILE A 558 -5.93 -8.10 1.51
N ALA A 559 -6.45 -8.22 0.29
CA ALA A 559 -6.90 -9.48 -0.30
C ALA A 559 -5.76 -10.50 -0.36
N SER A 560 -4.60 -10.07 -0.87
CA SER A 560 -3.41 -10.91 -1.00
C SER A 560 -2.92 -11.44 0.35
N ALA A 561 -2.97 -10.60 1.38
CA ALA A 561 -2.62 -11.02 2.74
C ALA A 561 -3.62 -12.01 3.32
N LEU A 562 -4.94 -11.77 3.14
CA LEU A 562 -6.00 -12.69 3.57
C LEU A 562 -5.80 -14.10 2.98
N LEU A 563 -5.47 -14.18 1.70
CA LEU A 563 -5.23 -15.45 0.98
C LEU A 563 -3.98 -16.21 1.45
N ARG A 564 -3.05 -15.54 2.12
CA ARG A 564 -1.82 -16.13 2.69
C ARG A 564 -1.95 -16.47 4.18
N MET A 565 -3.10 -16.22 4.79
CA MET A 565 -3.32 -16.52 6.21
C MET A 565 -3.51 -18.02 6.44
N ALA A 566 -2.84 -18.54 7.47
CA ALA A 566 -3.03 -19.89 7.98
C ALA A 566 -2.89 -19.97 9.49
N MET A 567 -3.51 -21.00 10.05
CA MET A 567 -3.35 -21.35 11.46
C MET A 567 -1.89 -21.72 11.74
N GLU A 568 -1.34 -21.21 12.83
CA GLU A 568 -0.10 -21.68 13.41
C GLU A 568 -0.33 -23.11 13.92
N ASN A 569 0.41 -24.07 13.35
CA ASN A 569 0.43 -25.46 13.81
C ASN A 569 1.01 -25.58 15.22
#